data_AF-A0A6B3F8N1-F1
#
_entry.id   AF-A0A6B3F8N1-F1
#
_cell.length_a   1.000
_cell.length_b   1.000
_cell.length_c   1.000
_cell.angle_alpha   90.00
_cell.angle_beta   90.00
_cell.angle_gamma   90.00
#
_symmetry.space_group_name_H-M   'P 1'
#
loop_
_entity.id
_entity.type
_entity.pdbx_description
1 polymer ?
#
loop_
_entity_poly.entity_id
_entity_poly.type
_entity_poly.pdbx_seq_one_letter_code
_entity_poly.pdbx_strand_id
1 'polypeptide(L)'
;MNAYGDVPDTEALAAAAAGGDAGALDALLRAVEPEVVRRCGRFLLHREDAEEAAQDVLLQVARNIGRFEGRSKFSTWLYTIVANCARQKYRELKRRAAG
;
A
#
# COMPACT_ATOMS: atom_id res chain seq x y z
N MET A 1 -7.37 -13.25 16.14
CA MET A 1 -7.09 -11.81 16.32
C MET A 1 -6.76 -11.21 14.94
N ASN A 2 -7.77 -11.01 14.09
CA ASN A 2 -7.58 -10.34 12.80
C ASN A 2 -7.89 -8.86 13.03
N ALA A 3 -6.87 -8.00 13.00
CA ALA A 3 -6.99 -6.56 13.16
C ALA A 3 -7.61 -5.85 11.92
N TYR A 4 -8.60 -6.50 11.31
CA TYR A 4 -9.27 -6.09 10.08
C TYR A 4 -10.76 -5.94 10.40
N GLY A 5 -11.09 -4.95 11.23
CA GLY A 5 -12.49 -4.57 11.46
C GLY A 5 -13.04 -4.00 10.16
N ASP A 6 -14.03 -4.69 9.58
CA ASP A 6 -14.94 -4.24 8.53
C ASP A 6 -14.32 -3.31 7.47
N VAL A 7 -13.23 -3.78 6.85
CA VAL A 7 -12.73 -3.13 5.64
C VAL A 7 -13.74 -3.47 4.55
N PRO A 8 -14.38 -2.50 3.87
CA PRO A 8 -15.28 -2.80 2.75
C PRO A 8 -14.57 -3.77 1.82
N ASP A 9 -15.27 -4.82 1.38
CA ASP A 9 -14.66 -6.03 0.78
C ASP A 9 -13.50 -5.69 -0.16
N THR A 10 -12.29 -5.69 0.39
CA THR A 10 -11.11 -5.20 -0.33
C THR A 10 -10.80 -6.07 -1.54
N GLU A 11 -11.26 -7.32 -1.53
CA GLU A 11 -11.12 -8.21 -2.69
C GLU A 11 -12.05 -7.75 -3.81
N ALA A 12 -13.32 -7.44 -3.50
CA ALA A 12 -14.27 -6.90 -4.47
C ALA A 12 -13.84 -5.52 -4.99
N LEU A 13 -13.41 -4.63 -4.10
CA LEU A 13 -12.89 -3.31 -4.48
C LEU A 13 -11.63 -3.42 -5.34
N ALA A 14 -10.71 -4.33 -5.00
CA ALA A 14 -9.50 -4.55 -5.80
C ALA A 14 -9.82 -5.13 -7.18
N ALA A 15 -10.76 -6.06 -7.29
CA ALA A 15 -11.19 -6.61 -8.57
C ALA A 15 -11.85 -5.54 -9.45
N ALA A 16 -12.76 -4.73 -8.90
CA ALA A 16 -13.40 -3.64 -9.64
C ALA A 16 -12.39 -2.55 -10.04
N ALA A 17 -11.49 -2.16 -9.14
CA ALA A 17 -10.42 -1.20 -9.43
C ALA A 17 -9.45 -1.73 -10.49
N ALA A 18 -9.11 -3.03 -10.47
CA ALA A 18 -8.30 -3.66 -11.51
C ALA A 18 -9.01 -3.64 -12.88
N GLY A 19 -10.35 -3.71 -12.88
CA GLY A 19 -11.20 -3.54 -14.06
C GLY A 19 -11.37 -2.09 -14.54
N GLY A 20 -10.76 -1.10 -13.85
CA GLY A 20 -10.79 0.31 -14.24
C GLY A 20 -11.84 1.16 -13.52
N ASP A 21 -12.54 0.62 -12.51
CA ASP A 21 -13.48 1.41 -11.70
C ASP A 21 -12.71 2.38 -10.77
N ALA A 22 -12.76 3.67 -11.12
CA ALA A 22 -12.10 4.72 -10.37
C ALA A 22 -12.71 4.95 -8.97
N GLY A 23 -14.02 4.71 -8.80
CA GLY A 23 -14.68 4.82 -7.51
C GLY A 23 -14.28 3.67 -6.58
N ALA A 24 -14.17 2.46 -7.12
CA ALA A 24 -13.64 1.32 -6.39
C ALA A 24 -12.17 1.51 -6.00
N LEU A 25 -11.37 2.14 -6.88
CA LEU A 25 -9.98 2.47 -6.56
C LEU A 25 -9.88 3.47 -5.41
N ASP A 26 -10.64 4.57 -5.43
CA ASP A 26 -10.64 5.56 -4.33
C ASP A 26 -11.06 4.90 -3.00
N ALA A 27 -12.14 4.12 -3.01
CA ALA A 27 -12.60 3.39 -1.85
C ALA A 27 -11.55 2.40 -1.33
N LEU A 28 -10.88 1.66 -2.22
CA LEU A 28 -9.81 0.73 -1.88
C LEU A 28 -8.63 1.44 -1.22
N LEU A 29 -8.17 2.56 -1.79
CA LEU A 29 -7.04 3.32 -1.27
C LEU A 29 -7.33 3.86 0.13
N ARG A 30 -8.51 4.43 0.37
CA ARG A 30 -8.95 4.89 1.70
C ARG A 30 -9.03 3.75 2.70
N ALA A 31 -9.52 2.59 2.26
CA ALA A 31 -9.68 1.43 3.11
C ALA A 31 -8.34 0.86 3.59
N VAL A 32 -7.30 0.92 2.76
CA VAL A 32 -5.98 0.32 3.07
C VAL A 32 -4.99 1.32 3.67
N GLU A 33 -5.22 2.62 3.50
CA GLU A 33 -4.36 3.70 3.99
C GLU A 33 -3.96 3.55 5.47
N PRO A 34 -4.87 3.34 6.45
CA PRO A 34 -4.49 3.22 7.86
C PRO A 34 -3.53 2.05 8.13
N GLU A 35 -3.70 0.95 7.40
CA GLU A 35 -2.79 -0.19 7.50
C GLU A 35 -1.44 0.11 6.87
N VAL A 36 -1.42 0.76 5.71
CA VAL A 36 -0.18 1.15 5.04
C VAL A 36 0.63 2.11 5.92
N VAL A 37 0.02 3.13 6.49
CA VAL A 37 0.67 4.06 7.45
C VAL A 37 1.24 3.29 8.64
N ARG A 38 0.46 2.40 9.25
CA ARG A 38 0.92 1.56 10.37
C ARG A 38 2.12 0.69 9.99
N ARG A 39 2.16 0.16 8.76
CA ARG A 39 3.27 -0.66 8.27
C ARG A 39 4.51 0.19 7.99
N CYS A 40 4.37 1.36 7.38
CA CYS A 40 5.47 2.31 7.17
C CYS A 40 6.07 2.78 8.49
N GLY A 41 5.23 3.08 9.49
CA GLY A 41 5.65 3.51 10.83
C GLY A 41 6.44 2.46 11.63
N ARG A 42 6.49 1.20 11.19
CA ARG A 42 7.41 0.20 11.77
C ARG A 42 8.85 0.39 11.34
N PHE A 43 9.09 1.10 10.24
CA PHE A 43 10.41 1.31 9.65
C PHE A 43 10.93 2.74 9.82
N LEU A 44 10.08 3.67 10.27
CA LEU A 44 10.35 5.10 10.32
C LEU A 44 10.14 5.62 11.74
N LEU A 45 11.03 6.50 12.19
CA LEU A 45 11.05 7.03 13.56
C LEU A 45 9.98 8.12 13.79
N HIS A 46 9.62 8.85 12.73
CA HIS A 46 8.66 9.94 12.78
C HIS A 46 7.36 9.57 12.06
N ARG A 47 6.24 10.05 12.61
CA ARG A 47 4.89 9.85 12.04
C ARG A 47 4.78 10.46 10.64
N GLU A 48 5.30 11.67 10.45
CA GLU A 48 5.22 12.41 9.18
C GLU A 48 5.93 11.66 8.05
N ASP A 49 7.12 11.11 8.32
CA ASP A 49 7.83 10.25 7.37
C ASP A 49 7.01 9.00 7.00
N ALA A 50 6.28 8.43 7.97
CA ALA A 50 5.45 7.25 7.75
C ALA A 50 4.22 7.56 6.88
N GLU A 51 3.64 8.75 7.04
CA GLU A 51 2.53 9.24 6.21
C GLU A 51 3.02 9.55 4.79
N GLU A 52 4.18 10.21 4.63
CA GLU A 52 4.81 10.44 3.31
C GLU A 52 5.09 9.11 2.59
N ALA A 53 5.74 8.16 3.27
CA ALA A 53 6.02 6.85 2.70
C ALA A 53 4.74 6.04 2.39
N ALA A 54 3.68 6.23 3.17
CA ALA A 54 2.40 5.59 2.90
C ALA A 54 1.74 6.16 1.64
N GLN A 55 1.82 7.47 1.41
CA GLN A 55 1.34 8.08 0.17
C GLN A 55 2.07 7.52 -1.06
N ASP A 56 3.39 7.37 -0.98
CA ASP A 56 4.18 6.72 -2.05
C ASP A 56 3.71 5.29 -2.34
N VAL A 57 3.44 4.50 -1.29
CA VAL A 57 2.89 3.15 -1.44
C VAL A 57 1.52 3.18 -2.09
N LEU A 58 0.62 4.06 -1.65
CA LEU A 58 -0.74 4.17 -2.20
C LEU A 58 -0.72 4.57 -3.68
N LEU A 59 0.20 5.45 -4.08
CA LEU A 59 0.45 5.77 -5.49
C LEU A 59 0.94 4.55 -6.28
N GLN A 60 1.80 3.72 -5.69
CA GLN A 60 2.23 2.47 -6.34
C GLN A 60 1.09 1.45 -6.44
N VAL A 61 0.22 1.36 -5.43
CA VAL A 61 -1.00 0.54 -5.50
C VAL A 61 -1.86 1.00 -6.67
N ALA A 62 -2.20 2.28 -6.76
CA ALA A 62 -3.00 2.84 -7.84
C ALA A 62 -2.40 2.57 -9.23
N ARG A 63 -1.07 2.73 -9.37
CA ARG A 63 -0.35 2.47 -10.64
C ARG A 63 -0.33 0.99 -11.04
N ASN A 64 -0.35 0.08 -10.06
CA ASN A 64 -0.22 -1.35 -10.33
C ASN A 64 -1.53 -2.12 -10.22
N ILE A 65 -2.63 -1.51 -9.76
CA ILE A 65 -3.89 -2.21 -9.47
C ILE A 65 -4.44 -2.98 -10.68
N GLY A 66 -4.26 -2.48 -11.90
CA GLY A 66 -4.63 -3.19 -13.13
C GLY A 66 -3.89 -4.51 -13.38
N ARG A 67 -2.83 -4.79 -12.59
CA ARG A 67 -2.09 -6.08 -12.61
C ARG A 67 -2.59 -7.06 -11.55
N PHE A 68 -3.55 -6.65 -10.71
CA PHE A 68 -4.17 -7.55 -9.75
C PHE A 68 -5.16 -8.45 -10.48
N GLU A 69 -4.82 -9.74 -10.57
CA GLU A 69 -5.60 -10.75 -11.31
C GLU A 69 -6.38 -11.69 -10.36
N GLY A 70 -6.45 -11.38 -9.06
CA GLY A 70 -7.12 -12.24 -8.08
C GLY A 70 -6.45 -13.61 -7.83
N ARG A 71 -5.22 -13.82 -8.33
CA ARG A 71 -4.45 -15.07 -8.12
C ARG A 71 -3.94 -15.25 -6.69
N SER A 72 -3.99 -14.19 -5.89
CA SER A 72 -3.70 -14.19 -4.46
C SER A 72 -4.67 -13.23 -3.75
N LYS A 73 -4.75 -13.32 -2.43
CA LYS A 73 -5.49 -12.32 -1.64
C LYS A 73 -4.90 -10.93 -1.90
N PHE A 74 -5.75 -9.93 -1.99
CA PHE A 74 -5.33 -8.54 -2.14
C PHE A 74 -4.33 -8.12 -1.04
N SER A 75 -4.55 -8.56 0.20
CA SER A 75 -3.61 -8.31 1.32
C SER A 75 -2.19 -8.83 1.08
N THR A 76 -2.04 -9.96 0.39
CA THR A 76 -0.75 -10.53 -0.01
C THR A 76 -0.10 -9.69 -1.12
N TRP A 77 -0.87 -9.32 -2.13
CA TRP A 77 -0.41 -8.48 -3.23
C TRP A 77 0.03 -7.09 -2.74
N LEU A 78 -0.77 -6.46 -1.86
CA LEU A 78 -0.46 -5.19 -1.21
C LEU A 78 0.85 -5.28 -0.41
N TYR A 79 1.08 -6.38 0.31
CA TYR A 79 2.34 -6.59 1.02
C TYR A 79 3.55 -6.59 0.08
N THR A 80 3.44 -7.18 -1.12
CA THR A 80 4.51 -7.13 -2.12
C THR A 80 4.85 -5.70 -2.53
N ILE A 81 3.85 -4.83 -2.70
CA ILE A 81 4.05 -3.42 -3.04
C ILE A 81 4.71 -2.66 -1.89
N VAL A 82 4.18 -2.81 -0.66
CA VAL A 82 4.76 -2.21 0.55
C VAL A 82 6.23 -2.61 0.70
N ALA A 83 6.54 -3.90 0.57
CA ALA A 83 7.91 -4.41 0.70
C ALA A 83 8.84 -3.86 -0.40
N ASN A 84 8.34 -3.68 -1.62
CA ASN A 84 9.10 -3.06 -2.71
C ASN A 84 9.42 -1.59 -2.38
N CYS A 85 8.44 -0.84 -1.86
CA CYS A 85 8.63 0.57 -1.49
C CYS A 85 9.61 0.74 -0.32
N ALA A 86 9.46 -0.06 0.74
CA ALA A 86 10.40 -0.04 1.88
C ALA A 86 11.83 -0.34 1.43
N ARG A 87 12.02 -1.31 0.52
CA ARG A 87 13.33 -1.61 -0.08
C ARG A 87 13.87 -0.43 -0.91
N GLN A 88 13.03 0.32 -1.61
CA GLN A 88 13.45 1.52 -2.35
C GLN A 88 13.85 2.66 -1.41
N LYS A 89 13.04 2.99 -0.40
CA LYS A 89 13.34 4.05 0.58
C LYS A 89 14.61 3.74 1.38
N TYR A 90 14.80 2.49 1.82
CA TYR A 90 16.04 2.07 2.47
C TYR A 90 17.29 2.28 1.58
N ARG A 91 17.21 1.93 0.29
CA ARG A 91 18.30 2.17 -0.67
C ARG A 91 18.58 3.65 -0.85
N GLU A 92 17.55 4.50 -0.84
CA GLU A 92 17.69 5.95 -0.95
C GLU A 92 18.39 6.55 0.27
N LEU A 93 17.95 6.21 1.48
CA LEU A 93 18.57 6.66 2.73
C LEU A 93 20.04 6.26 2.80
N LYS A 94 20.37 5.02 2.40
CA LYS A 94 21.76 4.56 2.34
C LYS A 94 22.62 5.36 1.36
N ARG A 95 22.06 5.80 0.22
CA ARG A 95 22.78 6.66 -0.73
C ARG A 95 23.05 8.05 -0.17
N ARG A 96 22.07 8.64 0.54
CA ARG A 96 22.21 9.97 1.17
C ARG A 96 23.24 9.98 2.29
N ALA A 97 23.42 8.88 3.01
CA ALA A 97 24.42 8.76 4.09
C ALA A 97 25.85 8.44 3.58
N ALA A 98 25.99 8.10 2.31
CA ALA A 98 27.27 7.72 1.69
C ALA A 98 27.88 8.83 0.80
N GLY A 99 27.21 9.98 0.71
CA GLY A 99 27.70 11.20 0.05
C GLY A 99 27.74 12.34 1.04
#